data_AF-A0A3D2RXY8-F1
#
_entry.id   AF-A0A3D2RXY8-F1
#
_cell.length_a   1.000
_cell.length_b   1.000
_cell.length_c   1.000
_cell.angle_alpha   90.00
_cell.angle_beta   90.00
_cell.angle_gamma   90.00
#
_symmetry.space_group_name_H-M   'P 1'
#
loop_
_entity.id
_entity.type
_entity.pdbx_description
1 polymer ?
#
loop_
_entity_poly.entity_id
_entity_poly.type
_entity_poly.pdbx_seq_one_letter_code
_entity_poly.pdbx_strand_id
1 'polypeptide(L)'
;MLNNRKFYINGQWVEPSTKNDFDVINPSDETVCAVISLGSQADTDAAVAAARAALPSWSTSTKADRIALLERLYAIYERRMDDMAEVISMEMGAPIDFSKSSQATAGTFAIEDFLIQLRKFEFEEKLDDSDNQLFYEPKGVCALITPWNWPINQVTLKVIPALASGCTM
;
A
#
# COMPACT_ATOMS: atom_id res chain seq x y z
N MET A 1 -6.29 -21.16 -11.44
CA MET A 1 -5.00 -20.47 -11.59
C MET A 1 -5.23 -19.05 -12.10
N LEU A 2 -4.94 -18.05 -11.29
CA LEU A 2 -5.05 -16.63 -11.64
C LEU A 2 -3.85 -16.18 -12.48
N ASN A 3 -4.07 -15.27 -13.44
CA ASN A 3 -3.01 -14.67 -14.24
C ASN A 3 -2.71 -13.25 -13.75
N ASN A 4 -1.70 -13.12 -12.89
CA ASN A 4 -1.33 -11.89 -12.20
C ASN A 4 0.11 -11.43 -12.54
N ARG A 5 0.50 -11.56 -13.81
CA ARG A 5 1.86 -11.22 -14.30
C ARG A 5 2.15 -9.72 -14.38
N LYS A 6 1.10 -8.89 -14.41
CA LYS A 6 1.25 -7.44 -14.60
C LYS A 6 1.64 -6.73 -13.32
N PHE A 7 2.44 -5.66 -13.46
CA PHE A 7 2.72 -4.72 -12.38
C PHE A 7 1.77 -3.52 -12.43
N TYR A 8 1.54 -2.85 -11.30
CA TYR A 8 0.76 -1.62 -11.26
C TYR A 8 1.69 -0.41 -11.16
N ILE A 9 1.95 0.26 -12.30
CA ILE A 9 2.89 1.38 -12.41
C ILE A 9 2.18 2.54 -13.10
N ASN A 10 2.34 3.76 -12.56
CA ASN A 10 1.75 4.99 -13.10
C ASN A 10 0.23 4.91 -13.35
N GLY A 11 -0.49 4.25 -12.44
CA GLY A 11 -1.94 4.09 -12.52
C GLY A 11 -2.42 3.05 -13.55
N GLN A 12 -1.54 2.21 -14.09
CA GLN A 12 -1.86 1.23 -15.12
C GLN A 12 -1.29 -0.16 -14.80
N TRP A 13 -1.97 -1.20 -15.29
CA TRP A 13 -1.45 -2.56 -15.29
C TRP A 13 -0.52 -2.76 -16.51
N VAL A 14 0.77 -2.92 -16.27
CA VAL A 14 1.83 -3.02 -17.30
C VAL A 14 2.45 -4.42 -17.32
N GLU A 15 2.85 -4.88 -18.50
CA GLU A 15 3.60 -6.14 -18.64
C GLU A 15 5.03 -5.98 -18.08
N PRO A 16 5.63 -7.06 -17.54
CA PRO A 16 7.02 -7.04 -17.14
C PRO A 16 7.92 -6.82 -18.37
N SER A 17 8.99 -6.05 -18.20
CA SER A 17 9.98 -5.80 -19.25
C SER A 17 10.71 -7.06 -19.72
N THR A 18 10.85 -8.06 -18.82
CA THR A 18 11.40 -9.37 -19.13
C THR A 18 10.49 -10.44 -18.52
N LYS A 19 10.14 -11.47 -19.30
CA LYS A 19 9.35 -12.60 -18.77
C LYS A 19 10.15 -13.36 -17.71
N ASN A 20 9.62 -13.43 -16.50
CA ASN A 20 10.18 -14.20 -15.39
C ASN A 20 9.03 -14.66 -14.49
N ASP A 21 8.38 -15.76 -14.88
CA ASP A 21 7.19 -16.25 -14.20
C ASP A 21 7.56 -16.86 -12.83
N PHE A 22 6.68 -16.68 -11.84
CA PHE A 22 6.78 -17.30 -10.53
C PHE A 22 5.42 -17.81 -10.07
N ASP A 23 5.39 -19.07 -9.65
CA ASP A 23 4.19 -19.75 -9.20
C ASP A 23 3.92 -19.42 -7.73
N VAL A 24 2.73 -18.91 -7.45
CA VAL A 24 2.22 -18.76 -6.08
C VAL A 24 1.52 -20.06 -5.71
N ILE A 25 2.02 -20.71 -4.66
CA ILE A 25 1.54 -22.01 -4.20
C ILE A 25 0.51 -21.80 -3.10
N ASN A 26 -0.64 -22.44 -3.19
CA ASN A 26 -1.56 -22.58 -2.07
C ASN A 26 -0.95 -23.60 -1.08
N PRO A 27 -0.55 -23.17 0.13
CA PRO A 27 0.09 -24.08 1.08
C PRO A 27 -0.87 -25.14 1.65
N SER A 28 -2.19 -25.02 1.44
CA SER A 28 -3.17 -25.98 1.94
C SER A 28 -3.29 -27.25 1.09
N ASP A 29 -2.97 -27.18 -0.19
CA ASP A 29 -3.10 -28.30 -1.15
C ASP A 29 -1.92 -28.45 -2.12
N GLU A 30 -0.89 -27.61 -1.97
CA GLU A 30 0.34 -27.56 -2.79
C GLU A 30 0.09 -27.25 -4.28
N THR A 31 -1.11 -26.81 -4.65
CA THR A 31 -1.44 -26.43 -6.03
C THR A 31 -1.03 -25.00 -6.34
N VAL A 32 -0.77 -24.71 -7.62
CA VAL A 32 -0.48 -23.34 -8.08
C VAL A 32 -1.79 -22.54 -8.16
N CYS A 33 -1.95 -21.56 -7.27
CA CYS A 33 -3.14 -20.72 -7.22
C CYS A 33 -3.06 -19.51 -8.17
N ALA A 34 -1.86 -18.98 -8.40
CA ALA A 34 -1.61 -17.87 -9.32
C ALA A 34 -0.22 -17.96 -9.96
N VAL A 35 -0.04 -17.28 -11.10
CA VAL A 35 1.29 -17.00 -11.66
C VAL A 35 1.51 -15.48 -11.68
N ILE A 36 2.61 -15.05 -11.11
CA ILE A 36 3.07 -13.65 -11.08
C ILE A 36 4.37 -13.50 -11.87
N SER A 37 4.89 -12.29 -11.97
CA SER A 37 6.21 -12.04 -12.56
C SER A 37 7.18 -11.46 -11.53
N LEU A 38 8.42 -11.95 -11.53
CA LEU A 38 9.52 -11.35 -10.77
C LEU A 38 10.14 -10.23 -11.60
N GLY A 39 9.97 -8.99 -11.13
CA GLY A 39 10.44 -7.79 -11.83
C GLY A 39 11.96 -7.75 -11.99
N SER A 40 12.40 -7.15 -13.10
CA SER A 40 13.79 -6.82 -13.34
C SER A 40 14.15 -5.43 -12.78
N GLN A 41 15.42 -5.05 -12.92
CA GLN A 41 15.84 -3.68 -12.60
C GLN A 41 15.10 -2.63 -13.44
N ALA A 42 14.83 -2.90 -14.72
CA ALA A 42 14.12 -1.96 -15.59
C ALA A 42 12.68 -1.69 -15.12
N ASP A 43 12.00 -2.69 -14.55
CA ASP A 43 10.66 -2.54 -13.99
C ASP A 43 10.68 -1.69 -12.71
N THR A 44 11.69 -1.91 -11.87
CA THR A 44 11.93 -1.10 -10.67
C THR A 44 12.24 0.35 -11.03
N ASP A 45 13.11 0.57 -12.02
CA ASP A 45 13.47 1.90 -12.50
C ASP A 45 12.24 2.63 -13.07
N ALA A 46 11.36 1.93 -13.80
CA ALA A 46 10.11 2.48 -14.31
C ALA A 46 9.14 2.87 -13.18
N ALA A 47 9.00 2.03 -12.13
CA ALA A 47 8.18 2.33 -10.96
C ALA A 47 8.71 3.57 -10.20
N VAL A 48 10.02 3.61 -9.96
CA VAL A 48 10.69 4.74 -9.29
C VAL A 48 10.58 6.01 -10.12
N ALA A 49 10.73 5.94 -11.44
CA ALA A 49 10.55 7.08 -12.33
C ALA A 49 9.12 7.63 -12.27
N ALA A 50 8.11 6.76 -12.27
CA ALA A 50 6.72 7.16 -12.10
C ALA A 50 6.45 7.81 -10.73
N ALA A 51 6.95 7.21 -9.65
CA ALA A 51 6.82 7.76 -8.30
C ALA A 51 7.52 9.14 -8.16
N ARG A 52 8.69 9.32 -8.78
CA ARG A 52 9.37 10.64 -8.84
C ARG A 52 8.57 11.65 -9.64
N ALA A 53 7.99 11.26 -10.78
CA ALA A 53 7.20 12.15 -11.62
C ALA A 53 5.92 12.61 -10.92
N ALA A 54 5.30 11.75 -10.10
CA ALA A 54 4.11 12.10 -9.32
C ALA A 54 4.42 12.99 -8.10
N LEU A 55 5.61 12.86 -7.51
CA LEU A 55 5.98 13.49 -6.24
C LEU A 55 5.71 15.00 -6.21
N PRO A 56 6.12 15.84 -7.18
CA PRO A 56 5.89 17.28 -7.11
C PRO A 56 4.42 17.68 -6.94
N SER A 57 3.51 16.95 -7.60
CA SER A 57 2.06 17.21 -7.48
C SER A 57 1.46 16.64 -6.20
N TRP A 58 1.94 15.47 -5.76
CA TRP A 58 1.42 14.79 -4.59
C TRP A 58 1.91 15.40 -3.27
N SER A 59 3.18 15.79 -3.18
CA SER A 59 3.77 16.38 -1.98
C SER A 59 3.12 17.70 -1.61
N THR A 60 2.63 18.46 -2.60
CA THR A 60 1.93 19.74 -2.41
C THR A 60 0.42 19.61 -2.30
N SER A 61 -0.13 18.39 -2.30
CA SER A 61 -1.56 18.16 -2.03
C SER A 61 -1.92 18.63 -0.62
N THR A 62 -3.18 19.03 -0.40
CA THR A 62 -3.62 19.45 0.93
C THR A 62 -3.84 18.24 1.85
N LYS A 63 -3.70 18.44 3.17
CA LYS A 63 -4.09 17.44 4.19
C LYS A 63 -5.53 16.94 3.98
N ALA A 64 -6.44 17.84 3.58
CA ALA A 64 -7.84 17.49 3.31
C ALA A 64 -7.99 16.56 2.08
N ASP A 65 -7.27 16.82 0.99
CA ASP A 65 -7.30 15.96 -0.20
C ASP A 65 -6.76 14.55 0.11
N ARG A 66 -5.67 14.48 0.88
CA ARG A 66 -5.08 13.22 1.32
C ARG A 66 -6.05 12.42 2.20
N ILE A 67 -6.72 13.07 3.15
CA ILE A 67 -7.77 12.46 3.98
C ILE A 67 -8.91 11.93 3.11
N ALA A 68 -9.43 12.73 2.18
CA ALA A 68 -10.55 12.32 1.33
C ALA A 68 -10.22 11.10 0.45
N LEU A 69 -8.98 11.00 -0.05
CA LEU A 69 -8.52 9.83 -0.80
C LEU A 69 -8.40 8.59 0.09
N LEU A 70 -7.88 8.74 1.31
CA LEU A 70 -7.77 7.64 2.27
C LEU A 70 -9.13 7.16 2.78
N GLU A 71 -10.11 8.05 2.97
CA GLU A 71 -11.51 7.68 3.27
C GLU A 71 -12.14 6.89 2.12
N ARG A 72 -11.89 7.30 0.87
CA ARG A 72 -12.35 6.56 -0.32
C ARG A 72 -11.70 5.19 -0.41
N LEU A 73 -10.40 5.10 -0.11
CA LEU A 73 -9.68 3.83 -0.04
C LEU A 73 -10.28 2.92 1.04
N TYR A 74 -10.56 3.45 2.23
CA TYR A 74 -11.21 2.72 3.32
C TYR A 74 -12.54 2.13 2.88
N ALA A 75 -13.42 2.93 2.28
CA ALA A 75 -14.73 2.46 1.80
C ALA A 75 -14.63 1.38 0.70
N ILE A 76 -13.64 1.49 -0.20
CA ILE A 76 -13.38 0.46 -1.22
C ILE A 76 -12.87 -0.82 -0.56
N TYR A 77 -11.97 -0.69 0.42
CA TYR A 77 -11.39 -1.81 1.14
C TYR A 77 -12.47 -2.59 1.89
N GLU A 78 -13.34 -1.91 2.65
CA GLU A 78 -14.47 -2.54 3.34
C GLU A 78 -15.36 -3.33 2.38
N ARG A 79 -15.71 -2.74 1.23
CA ARG A 79 -16.52 -3.42 0.21
C ARG A 79 -15.84 -4.67 -0.37
N ARG A 80 -14.51 -4.75 -0.31
CA ARG A 80 -13.71 -5.87 -0.84
C ARG A 80 -13.08 -6.72 0.26
N MET A 81 -13.54 -6.60 1.50
CA MET A 81 -12.94 -7.29 2.64
C MET A 81 -13.03 -8.81 2.52
N ASP A 82 -14.14 -9.33 2.00
CA ASP A 82 -14.29 -10.77 1.73
C ASP A 82 -13.32 -11.25 0.65
N ASP A 83 -13.21 -10.54 -0.48
CA ASP A 83 -12.23 -10.85 -1.53
C ASP A 83 -10.79 -10.88 -0.97
N MET A 84 -10.46 -9.91 -0.10
CA MET A 84 -9.15 -9.81 0.54
C MET A 84 -8.90 -11.01 1.45
N ALA A 85 -9.89 -11.40 2.26
CA ALA A 85 -9.77 -12.54 3.16
C ALA A 85 -9.60 -13.88 2.39
N GLU A 86 -10.31 -14.04 1.28
CA GLU A 86 -10.19 -15.22 0.40
C GLU A 86 -8.79 -15.33 -0.22
N VAL A 87 -8.26 -14.22 -0.77
CA VAL A 87 -6.92 -14.20 -1.37
C VAL A 87 -5.85 -14.50 -0.33
N ILE A 88 -5.91 -13.86 0.85
CA ILE A 88 -4.99 -14.11 1.96
C ILE A 88 -5.03 -15.58 2.39
N SER A 89 -6.23 -16.14 2.58
CA SER A 89 -6.40 -17.54 2.98
C SER A 89 -5.77 -18.48 1.94
N MET A 90 -6.00 -18.22 0.66
CA MET A 90 -5.50 -19.02 -0.45
C MET A 90 -3.98 -18.93 -0.63
N GLU A 91 -3.38 -17.74 -0.51
CA GLU A 91 -1.96 -17.54 -0.84
C GLU A 91 -1.00 -17.89 0.30
N MET A 92 -1.44 -17.81 1.56
CA MET A 92 -0.57 -18.06 2.72
C MET A 92 -1.14 -19.04 3.76
N GLY A 93 -2.36 -19.56 3.54
CA GLY A 93 -2.90 -20.68 4.32
C GLY A 93 -3.59 -20.30 5.63
N ALA A 94 -3.91 -19.03 5.85
CA ALA A 94 -4.73 -18.64 7.01
C ALA A 94 -6.11 -19.30 6.91
N PRO A 95 -6.61 -19.97 7.98
CA PRO A 95 -8.00 -20.44 8.01
C PRO A 95 -8.96 -19.29 7.69
N ILE A 96 -9.96 -19.52 6.85
CA ILE A 96 -10.80 -18.44 6.31
C ILE A 96 -11.48 -17.58 7.39
N ASP A 97 -11.94 -18.19 8.48
CA ASP A 97 -12.54 -17.46 9.61
C ASP A 97 -11.53 -16.53 10.30
N PHE A 98 -10.28 -16.98 10.43
CA PHE A 98 -9.20 -16.16 10.96
C PHE A 98 -8.77 -15.07 9.98
N SER A 99 -8.71 -15.38 8.68
CA SER A 99 -8.43 -14.42 7.63
C SER A 99 -9.46 -13.29 7.63
N LYS A 100 -10.75 -13.63 7.68
CA LYS A 100 -11.87 -12.66 7.73
C LYS A 100 -11.88 -11.84 9.01
N SER A 101 -11.79 -12.48 10.18
CA SER A 101 -11.93 -11.78 11.46
C SER A 101 -10.70 -10.95 11.84
N SER A 102 -9.51 -11.37 11.39
CA SER A 102 -8.24 -10.80 11.85
C SER A 102 -7.37 -10.26 10.72
N GLN A 103 -6.95 -11.09 9.74
CA GLN A 103 -5.94 -10.63 8.77
C GLN A 103 -6.46 -9.55 7.82
N ALA A 104 -7.64 -9.75 7.22
CA ALA A 104 -8.28 -8.76 6.37
C ALA A 104 -8.73 -7.53 7.18
N THR A 105 -9.33 -7.73 8.36
CA THR A 105 -9.76 -6.63 9.24
C THR A 105 -8.60 -5.79 9.76
N ALA A 106 -7.40 -6.34 9.94
CA ALA A 106 -6.24 -5.55 10.35
C ALA A 106 -5.91 -4.41 9.37
N GLY A 107 -6.31 -4.55 8.09
CA GLY A 107 -6.23 -3.47 7.11
C GLY A 107 -7.15 -2.29 7.45
N THR A 108 -8.40 -2.53 7.83
CA THR A 108 -9.35 -1.45 8.19
C THR A 108 -8.89 -0.71 9.44
N PHE A 109 -8.46 -1.43 10.48
CA PHE A 109 -7.97 -0.83 11.72
C PHE A 109 -6.77 0.09 11.49
N ALA A 110 -5.81 -0.33 10.66
CA ALA A 110 -4.65 0.50 10.34
C ALA A 110 -5.06 1.78 9.60
N ILE A 111 -5.92 1.66 8.57
CA ILE A 111 -6.37 2.82 7.80
C ILE A 111 -7.14 3.81 8.68
N GLU A 112 -8.06 3.31 9.51
CA GLU A 112 -8.87 4.12 10.42
C GLU A 112 -8.01 4.86 11.44
N ASP A 113 -7.08 4.16 12.12
CA ASP A 113 -6.22 4.80 13.12
C ASP A 113 -5.34 5.89 12.49
N PHE A 114 -4.70 5.62 11.34
CA PHE A 114 -3.93 6.64 10.64
C PHE A 114 -4.77 7.84 10.19
N LEU A 115 -6.03 7.64 9.78
CA LEU A 115 -6.96 8.73 9.49
C LEU A 115 -7.25 9.57 10.74
N ILE A 116 -7.48 8.93 11.88
CA ILE A 116 -7.69 9.62 13.17
C ILE A 116 -6.46 10.45 13.54
N GLN A 117 -5.26 9.88 13.43
CA GLN A 117 -4.02 10.59 13.74
C GLN A 117 -3.75 11.72 12.76
N LEU A 118 -3.92 11.49 11.44
CA LEU A 118 -3.70 12.50 10.41
C LEU A 118 -4.59 13.73 10.63
N ARG A 119 -5.85 13.55 11.04
CA ARG A 119 -6.75 14.69 11.35
C ARG A 119 -6.21 15.58 12.47
N LYS A 120 -5.55 14.99 13.46
CA LYS A 120 -4.99 15.71 14.63
C LYS A 120 -3.58 16.24 14.38
N PHE A 121 -2.87 15.68 13.41
CA PHE A 121 -1.47 16.01 13.14
C PHE A 121 -1.34 17.34 12.38
N GLU A 122 -0.54 18.26 12.89
CA GLU A 122 -0.22 19.53 12.23
C GLU A 122 1.15 19.43 11.57
N PHE A 123 1.22 19.75 10.27
CA PHE A 123 2.46 19.69 9.49
C PHE A 123 3.33 20.94 9.66
N GLU A 124 2.80 21.97 10.33
CA GLU A 124 3.46 23.22 10.61
C GLU A 124 3.20 23.58 12.08
N GLU A 125 4.25 23.82 12.86
CA GLU A 125 4.12 24.22 14.26
C GLU A 125 5.10 25.34 14.64
N LYS A 126 4.68 26.20 15.58
CA LYS A 126 5.54 27.26 16.12
C LYS A 126 6.49 26.66 17.15
N LEU A 127 7.79 26.88 16.97
CA LEU A 127 8.80 26.41 17.91
C LEU A 127 9.00 27.53 18.94
N ASP A 128 8.32 27.42 20.10
CA ASP A 128 8.34 28.36 21.23
C ASP A 128 7.74 29.78 20.98
N ASP A 129 8.02 30.72 21.88
CA ASP A 129 7.53 32.11 21.80
C ASP A 129 8.27 32.96 20.73
N SER A 130 9.36 32.45 20.15
CA SER A 130 10.13 33.07 19.06
C SER A 130 9.41 33.07 17.71
N ASP A 131 10.00 33.69 16.68
CA ASP A 131 9.46 33.67 15.31
C ASP A 131 9.83 32.39 14.53
N ASN A 132 10.33 31.34 15.20
CA ASN A 132 10.74 30.10 14.54
C ASN A 132 9.54 29.18 14.23
N GLN A 133 9.60 28.50 13.08
CA GLN A 133 8.60 27.52 12.64
C GLN A 133 9.26 26.19 12.30
N LEU A 134 8.58 25.10 12.64
CA LEU A 134 8.92 23.74 12.26
C LEU A 134 7.96 23.26 11.17
N PHE A 135 8.52 22.64 10.14
CA PHE A 135 7.78 22.07 9.02
C PHE A 135 8.09 20.56 8.91
N TYR A 136 7.04 19.76 8.74
CA TYR A 136 7.14 18.34 8.47
C TYR A 136 6.94 18.10 6.96
N GLU A 137 8.04 17.91 6.23
CA GLU A 137 8.01 17.67 4.79
C GLU A 137 8.06 16.17 4.44
N PRO A 138 7.42 15.73 3.34
CA PRO A 138 7.56 14.35 2.87
C PRO A 138 9.01 13.99 2.60
N LYS A 139 9.40 12.77 2.96
CA LYS A 139 10.77 12.29 2.71
C LYS A 139 11.08 12.14 1.22
N GLY A 140 10.06 11.94 0.38
CA GLY A 140 10.17 11.81 -1.07
C GLY A 140 9.61 10.47 -1.56
N VAL A 141 10.38 9.78 -2.41
CA VAL A 141 10.03 8.44 -2.92
C VAL A 141 10.51 7.37 -1.92
N CYS A 142 9.61 6.52 -1.46
CA CYS A 142 9.87 5.50 -0.43
C CYS A 142 9.76 4.08 -1.01
N ALA A 143 10.75 3.23 -0.75
CA ALA A 143 10.66 1.80 -1.05
C ALA A 143 10.00 1.03 0.10
N LEU A 144 8.92 0.29 -0.19
CA LEU A 144 8.15 -0.44 0.82
C LEU A 144 8.21 -1.95 0.54
N ILE A 145 8.85 -2.71 1.42
CA ILE A 145 9.00 -4.17 1.31
C ILE A 145 8.23 -4.83 2.46
N THR A 146 7.39 -5.83 2.15
CA THR A 146 6.50 -6.51 3.11
C THR A 146 6.67 -8.04 3.04
N PRO A 147 6.82 -8.73 4.18
CA PRO A 147 6.73 -10.19 4.23
C PRO A 147 5.30 -10.74 4.03
N TRP A 148 5.17 -12.07 4.12
CA TRP A 148 3.96 -12.83 3.73
C TRP A 148 3.02 -13.21 4.89
N ASN A 149 3.45 -13.12 6.14
CA ASN A 149 2.73 -13.71 7.28
C ASN A 149 1.49 -12.90 7.74
N TRP A 150 1.49 -11.59 7.48
CA TRP A 150 0.38 -10.68 7.75
C TRP A 150 0.30 -9.64 6.61
N PRO A 151 0.00 -10.09 5.39
CA PRO A 151 0.35 -9.36 4.17
C PRO A 151 -0.30 -7.97 4.16
N ILE A 152 -1.62 -7.90 4.36
CA ILE A 152 -2.33 -6.63 4.25
C ILE A 152 -2.09 -5.70 5.44
N ASN A 153 -1.88 -6.22 6.65
CA ASN A 153 -1.52 -5.41 7.81
C ASN A 153 -0.18 -4.70 7.58
N GLN A 154 0.81 -5.41 7.05
CA GLN A 154 2.14 -4.82 6.81
C GLN A 154 2.12 -3.81 5.67
N VAL A 155 1.31 -4.05 4.64
CA VAL A 155 1.08 -3.09 3.55
C VAL A 155 0.45 -1.81 4.09
N THR A 156 -0.65 -1.90 4.85
CA THR A 156 -1.35 -0.72 5.35
C THR A 156 -0.52 0.06 6.37
N LEU A 157 0.26 -0.60 7.22
CA LEU A 157 1.20 0.03 8.15
C LEU A 157 2.32 0.84 7.48
N LYS A 158 2.54 0.66 6.18
CA LYS A 158 3.57 1.37 5.41
C LYS A 158 2.97 2.36 4.41
N VAL A 159 2.03 1.91 3.59
CA VAL A 159 1.46 2.69 2.49
C VAL A 159 0.64 3.86 3.02
N ILE A 160 -0.20 3.63 4.04
CA ILE A 160 -1.10 4.67 4.56
C ILE A 160 -0.33 5.86 5.15
N PRO A 161 0.65 5.68 6.06
CA PRO A 161 1.42 6.82 6.57
C PRO A 161 2.32 7.47 5.50
N ALA A 162 2.82 6.70 4.52
CA ALA A 162 3.57 7.27 3.39
C ALA A 162 2.68 8.19 2.54
N LEU A 163 1.46 7.76 2.19
CA LEU A 163 0.50 8.60 1.48
C LEU A 163 0.07 9.80 2.32
N ALA A 164 -0.24 9.60 3.60
CA ALA A 164 -0.67 10.65 4.53
C ALA A 164 0.37 11.78 4.68
N SER A 165 1.65 11.44 4.66
CA SER A 165 2.77 12.40 4.74
C SER A 165 3.09 13.09 3.40
N GLY A 166 2.48 12.69 2.29
CA GLY A 166 2.77 13.23 0.96
C GLY A 166 3.95 12.56 0.25
N CYS A 167 4.42 11.41 0.73
CA CYS A 167 5.42 10.60 0.02
C CYS A 167 4.77 9.86 -1.15
N THR A 168 5.56 9.57 -2.19
CA THR A 168 5.22 8.55 -3.18
C THR A 168 6.00 7.27 -2.89
N MET A 169 5.60 6.15 -3.48
CA MET A 169 6.21 4.84 -3.29
C MET A 169 6.17 4.02 -4.56
#